data_AF-A0A4U8TBT3-F1
#
_entry.id   AF-A0A4U8TBT3-F1
#
_cell.length_a   1.000
_cell.length_b   1.000
_cell.length_c   1.000
_cell.angle_alpha   90.00
_cell.angle_beta   90.00
_cell.angle_gamma   90.00
#
_symmetry.space_group_name_H-M   'P 1'
#
loop_
_entity.id
_entity.type
_entity.pdbx_description
1 polymer ?
#
loop_
_entity_poly.entity_id
_entity_poly.type
_entity_poly.pdbx_seq_one_letter_code
_entity_poly.pdbx_strand_id
1 'polypeptide(L)'
;MEMFFPVRFYPENPFIYKYLGSLDVKIFMRCNKHLADATISGLLRVLQPGERLNKRIHGGLRLSYTYKLNPYYGIYMQYFIGYGDYLYEYDRLGHRIGIGVRFIR
;
A
#
# COMPACT_ATOMS: atom_id res chain seq x y z
N MET A 1 2.23 -0.79 11.94
CA MET A 1 3.44 -1.24 11.22
C MET A 1 3.33 -2.73 11.13
N GLU A 2 3.32 -3.28 9.91
CA GLU A 2 3.20 -4.71 9.68
C GLU A 2 4.42 -5.17 8.88
N MET A 3 5.03 -6.28 9.30
CA MET A 3 6.20 -6.87 8.65
C MET A 3 5.82 -8.26 8.16
N PHE A 4 6.19 -8.57 6.92
CA PHE A 4 5.84 -9.83 6.28
C PHE A 4 7.08 -10.48 5.67
N PHE A 5 7.16 -11.80 5.82
CA PHE A 5 8.20 -12.63 5.21
C PHE A 5 7.54 -13.64 4.27
N PRO A 6 8.02 -13.80 3.03
CA PRO A 6 7.49 -14.82 2.14
C PRO A 6 7.86 -16.21 2.68
N VAL A 7 6.85 -17.01 3.04
CA VAL A 7 7.02 -18.38 3.52
C VAL A 7 7.16 -19.37 2.36
N ARG A 8 6.53 -19.07 1.22
CA ARG A 8 6.50 -19.94 0.03
C ARG A 8 6.52 -19.10 -1.24
N PHE A 9 7.32 -19.51 -2.21
CA PHE A 9 7.36 -18.91 -3.54
C PHE A 9 6.44 -19.66 -4.48
N TYR A 10 5.61 -18.90 -5.20
CA TYR A 10 4.68 -19.41 -6.19
C TYR A 10 5.29 -19.21 -7.59
N PRO A 11 5.32 -20.24 -8.45
CA PRO A 11 5.92 -20.15 -9.79
C PRO A 11 5.18 -19.16 -10.70
N GLU A 12 3.93 -18.81 -10.40
CA GLU A 12 3.14 -17.85 -11.15
C GLU A 12 3.61 -16.40 -10.95
N ASN A 13 4.12 -16.08 -9.75
CA ASN A 13 4.64 -14.74 -9.42
C ASN A 13 5.98 -14.85 -8.67
N PRO A 14 7.02 -15.38 -9.33
CA PRO A 14 8.26 -15.77 -8.67
C PRO A 14 9.01 -14.56 -8.09
N PHE A 15 8.83 -13.37 -8.67
CA PHE A 15 9.54 -12.15 -8.28
C PHE A 15 8.71 -11.17 -7.45
N ILE A 16 7.54 -11.58 -6.93
CA ILE A 16 6.62 -10.68 -6.21
C ILE A 16 7.26 -10.03 -4.97
N TYR A 17 8.15 -10.77 -4.30
CA TYR A 17 8.89 -10.30 -3.12
C TYR A 17 9.70 -9.03 -3.42
N LYS A 18 10.22 -8.92 -4.65
CA LYS A 18 10.92 -7.74 -5.11
C LYS A 18 9.99 -6.54 -5.03
N TYR A 19 8.77 -6.62 -5.53
CA TYR A 19 7.90 -5.44 -5.68
C TYR A 19 7.08 -5.09 -4.44
N LEU A 20 6.74 -6.07 -3.60
CA LEU A 20 5.96 -5.86 -2.38
C LEU A 20 6.78 -5.26 -1.22
N GLY A 21 8.08 -5.60 -1.15
CA GLY A 21 8.91 -5.36 0.04
C GLY A 21 8.49 -6.21 1.25
N SER A 22 9.15 -6.02 2.39
CA SER A 22 8.93 -6.81 3.61
C SER A 22 8.24 -6.02 4.72
N LEU A 23 8.03 -4.72 4.53
CA LEU A 23 7.49 -3.84 5.56
C LEU A 23 6.49 -2.84 4.99
N ASP A 24 5.34 -2.80 5.65
CA ASP A 24 4.27 -1.85 5.42
C ASP A 24 4.13 -0.91 6.62
N VAL A 25 4.33 0.38 6.37
CA VAL A 25 4.07 1.44 7.34
C VAL A 25 2.69 2.00 7.07
N LYS A 26 1.79 1.89 8.05
CA LYS A 26 0.46 2.51 8.01
C LYS A 26 0.40 3.58 9.08
N ILE A 27 0.09 4.80 8.67
CA ILE A 27 -0.09 5.98 9.52
C ILE A 27 -1.57 6.35 9.43
N PHE A 28 -2.22 6.46 10.57
CA PHE A 28 -3.62 6.84 10.67
C PHE A 28 -3.72 8.10 11.50
N MET A 29 -4.32 9.14 10.94
CA MET A 29 -4.58 10.42 11.60
C MET A 29 -6.08 10.66 11.62
N ARG A 30 -6.66 10.81 12.82
CA ARG A 30 -8.06 11.14 13.01
C ARG A 30 -8.19 12.50 13.68
N CYS A 31 -8.65 13.48 12.92
CA CYS A 31 -8.99 14.81 13.41
C CYS A 31 -10.51 15.03 13.29
N ASN A 32 -11.25 14.67 14.35
CA ASN A 32 -12.70 14.89 14.47
C ASN A 32 -13.52 14.26 13.32
N LYS A 33 -13.91 15.07 12.31
CA LYS A 33 -14.63 14.64 11.10
C LYS A 33 -13.69 14.22 9.95
N HIS A 34 -12.38 14.38 10.10
CA HIS A 34 -11.38 14.08 9.08
C HIS A 34 -10.58 12.83 9.50
N LEU A 35 -10.54 11.84 8.63
CA LEU A 35 -9.72 10.64 8.77
C LEU A 35 -8.73 10.62 7.60
N ALA A 36 -7.44 10.70 7.89
CA ALA A 36 -6.39 10.56 6.90
C ALA A 36 -5.59 9.30 7.17
N ASP A 37 -5.49 8.42 6.18
CA ASP A 37 -4.78 7.16 6.27
C ASP A 37 -3.67 7.19 5.21
N ALA A 38 -2.41 7.13 5.62
CA ALA A 38 -1.27 7.05 4.72
C ALA A 38 -0.59 5.70 4.90
N THR A 39 -0.52 4.90 3.85
CA THR A 39 0.17 3.61 3.84
C THR A 39 1.35 3.68 2.86
N ILE A 40 2.52 3.31 3.34
CA ILE A 40 3.74 3.19 2.56
C ILE A 40 4.14 1.72 2.60
N SER A 41 4.12 1.10 1.43
CA SER A 41 4.51 -0.29 1.18
C SER A 41 5.84 -0.35 0.45
N GLY A 42 6.55 -1.47 0.57
CA GLY A 42 7.83 -1.67 -0.10
C GLY A 42 9.06 -1.29 0.73
N LEU A 43 8.91 -1.06 2.04
CA LEU A 43 10.03 -0.72 2.92
C LEU A 43 10.81 -1.99 3.34
N LEU A 44 12.10 -1.82 3.70
CA LEU A 44 12.98 -2.88 4.23
C LEU A 44 13.19 -4.11 3.33
N ARG A 45 13.69 -3.90 2.10
CA ARG A 45 14.17 -4.98 1.20
C ARG A 45 15.44 -5.70 1.69
N VAL A 46 16.18 -5.16 2.66
CA VAL A 46 17.48 -5.69 3.13
C VAL A 46 17.36 -7.10 3.73
N LEU A 47 16.18 -7.48 4.21
CA LEU A 47 15.92 -8.80 4.78
C LEU A 47 15.59 -9.87 3.72
N GLN A 48 15.57 -9.53 2.43
CA GLN A 48 15.28 -10.47 1.35
C GLN A 48 16.60 -11.07 0.81
N PRO A 49 16.77 -12.40 0.84
CA PRO A 49 18.01 -13.04 0.43
C PRO A 49 18.22 -12.90 -1.08
N GLY A 50 19.30 -12.22 -1.50
CA GLY A 50 19.84 -12.35 -2.86
C GLY A 50 19.99 -11.09 -3.74
N GLU A 51 19.59 -9.88 -3.34
CA GLU A 51 19.72 -8.72 -4.24
C GLU A 51 20.88 -7.76 -3.90
N ARG A 52 21.94 -7.84 -4.72
CA ARG A 52 22.82 -6.70 -5.06
C ARG A 52 21.92 -5.53 -5.51
N LEU A 53 21.75 -4.54 -4.64
CA LEU A 53 21.54 -3.11 -4.91
C LEU A 53 21.11 -2.75 -6.35
N ASN A 54 19.93 -3.19 -6.80
CA ASN A 54 19.32 -2.58 -7.96
C ASN A 54 18.62 -1.31 -7.49
N LYS A 55 19.17 -0.15 -7.87
CA LYS A 55 18.81 1.23 -7.45
C LYS A 55 17.37 1.67 -7.74
N ARG A 56 16.49 0.76 -8.20
CA ARG A 56 15.08 1.07 -8.42
C ARG A 56 14.29 0.85 -7.13
N ILE A 57 13.88 1.95 -6.53
CA ILE A 57 12.92 1.99 -5.43
C ILE A 57 11.60 1.47 -6.01
N HIS A 58 11.22 0.22 -5.71
CA HIS A 58 9.85 -0.25 -5.99
C HIS A 58 9.15 -0.36 -4.64
N GLY A 59 8.06 0.38 -4.52
CA GLY A 59 7.22 0.50 -3.35
C GLY A 59 5.92 1.17 -3.76
N GLY A 60 4.98 1.23 -2.83
CA GLY A 60 3.66 1.81 -3.05
C GLY A 60 3.38 2.87 -2.00
N LEU A 61 2.84 4.00 -2.41
CA LEU A 61 2.32 5.01 -1.51
C LEU A 61 0.83 5.13 -1.75
N ARG A 62 0.06 4.83 -0.71
CA ARG A 62 -1.39 4.89 -0.68
C ARG A 62 -1.82 5.95 0.32
N LEU A 63 -2.34 7.05 -0.18
CA LEU A 63 -2.99 8.07 0.64
C LEU A 63 -4.49 7.85 0.56
N SER A 64 -5.15 7.93 1.69
CA SER A 64 -6.60 7.89 1.76
C SER A 64 -7.07 8.99 2.68
N TYR A 65 -8.19 9.60 2.32
CA TYR A 65 -8.81 10.66 3.08
C TYR A 65 -10.30 10.40 3.15
N THR A 66 -10.85 10.36 4.35
CA THR A 66 -12.28 10.18 4.60
C THR A 66 -12.82 11.39 5.34
N TYR A 67 -13.83 12.03 4.79
CA TYR A 67 -14.60 13.06 5.48
C TYR A 67 -15.92 12.49 5.99
N LYS A 68 -16.12 12.55 7.31
CA LYS A 68 -17.36 12.11 7.96
C LYS A 68 -18.48 13.13 7.69
N LEU A 69 -19.44 12.76 6.85
CA LEU A 69 -20.67 13.54 6.67
C LEU A 69 -21.66 13.24 7.81
N ASN A 70 -21.93 11.94 8.00
CA ASN A 70 -22.84 11.41 9.02
C ASN A 70 -22.11 10.38 9.91
N PRO A 71 -22.70 9.96 11.04
CA PRO A 71 -22.15 8.87 11.85
C PRO A 71 -21.93 7.56 11.08
N TYR A 72 -22.69 7.34 10.00
CA TYR A 72 -22.70 6.10 9.22
C TYR A 72 -21.95 6.19 7.88
N TYR A 73 -21.87 7.38 7.27
CA TYR A 73 -21.36 7.56 5.90
C TYR A 73 -20.36 8.70 5.83
N GLY A 74 -19.28 8.48 5.09
CA GLY A 74 -18.29 9.50 4.79
C GLY A 74 -17.85 9.44 3.34
N ILE A 75 -17.46 10.58 2.79
CA ILE A 75 -16.82 10.66 1.49
C ILE A 75 -15.40 10.14 1.65
N TYR A 76 -15.01 9.20 0.79
CA TYR A 76 -13.70 8.57 0.77
C TYR A 76 -12.99 8.94 -0.52
N MET A 77 -11.78 9.44 -0.39
CA MET A 77 -10.86 9.66 -1.49
C MET A 77 -9.62 8.82 -1.25
N GLN A 78 -9.13 8.18 -2.30
CA GLN A 78 -7.94 7.35 -2.28
C GLN A 78 -7.04 7.74 -3.44
N TYR A 79 -5.77 7.88 -3.15
CA TYR A 79 -4.72 8.09 -4.12
C TYR A 79 -3.65 7.03 -3.90
N PHE A 80 -3.37 6.24 -4.92
CA PHE A 80 -2.31 5.26 -4.91
C PHE A 80 -1.31 5.54 -6.03
N ILE A 81 -0.03 5.46 -5.70
CA ILE A 81 1.08 5.55 -6.64
C ILE A 81 2.14 4.50 -6.28
N GLY A 82 2.52 3.67 -7.24
CA GLY A 82 3.64 2.76 -7.08
C GLY A 82 3.36 1.36 -7.60
N TYR A 83 4.10 0.39 -7.08
CA TYR A 83 4.09 -1.00 -7.53
C TYR A 83 3.25 -1.87 -6.58
N GLY A 84 2.64 -2.94 -7.11
CA GLY A 84 1.91 -3.89 -6.28
C GLY A 84 0.52 -3.44 -5.83
N ASP A 85 -0.16 -2.53 -6.54
CA ASP A 85 -1.58 -2.21 -6.22
C ASP A 85 -2.47 -3.43 -6.44
N TYR A 86 -2.18 -4.19 -7.52
CA TYR A 86 -2.85 -5.43 -7.87
C TYR A 86 -1.85 -6.57 -8.00
N LEU A 87 -2.31 -7.77 -7.64
CA LEU A 87 -1.47 -8.97 -7.73
C LEU A 87 -1.06 -9.30 -9.16
N TYR A 88 -1.90 -8.99 -10.16
CA TYR A 88 -1.61 -9.25 -11.57
C TYR A 88 -0.69 -8.20 -12.21
N GLU A 89 -0.59 -7.02 -11.59
CA GLU A 89 0.18 -5.86 -12.05
C GLU A 89 1.29 -5.48 -11.06
N TYR A 90 1.82 -6.48 -10.35
CA TYR A 90 2.80 -6.23 -9.29
C TYR A 90 4.10 -5.60 -9.79
N ASP A 91 4.50 -5.89 -11.04
CA ASP A 91 5.71 -5.36 -11.69
C ASP A 91 5.47 -4.02 -12.42
N ARG A 92 4.22 -3.52 -12.45
CA ARG A 92 3.91 -2.25 -13.13
C ARG A 92 3.73 -1.11 -12.13
N LEU A 93 4.21 0.08 -12.53
CA LEU A 93 3.96 1.31 -11.80
C LEU A 93 2.54 1.77 -12.12
N GLY A 94 1.66 1.70 -11.13
CA GLY A 94 0.27 2.13 -11.22
C GLY A 94 0.06 3.48 -10.56
N HIS A 95 -0.81 4.29 -11.16
CA HIS A 95 -1.38 5.49 -10.56
C HIS A 95 -2.89 5.34 -10.51
N ARG A 96 -3.48 5.40 -9.32
CA ARG A 96 -4.91 5.21 -9.13
C ARG A 96 -5.49 6.31 -8.26
N ILE A 97 -6.55 6.92 -8.75
CA ILE A 97 -7.36 7.87 -8.01
C ILE A 97 -8.75 7.25 -7.86
N GLY A 98 -9.22 7.12 -6.63
CA GLY A 98 -10.53 6.60 -6.30
C GLY A 98 -11.30 7.62 -5.47
N ILE A 99 -12.56 7.84 -5.81
CA ILE A 99 -13.50 8.60 -4.99
C ILE A 99 -14.72 7.69 -4.77
N GLY A 100 -15.20 7.64 -3.54
CA GLY A 100 -16.31 6.78 -3.18
C GLY A 100 -16.89 7.14 -1.82
N VAL A 101 -17.69 6.23 -1.30
CA VAL A 101 -18.32 6.37 0.02
C VAL A 101 -17.75 5.27 0.91
N ARG A 102 -17.35 5.65 2.13
CA ARG A 102 -16.89 4.71 3.16
C ARG A 102 -17.89 4.71 4.31
N PHE A 103 -18.30 3.51 4.68
CA PHE A 103 -19.06 3.30 5.89
C PHE A 103 -18.14 3.52 7.09
N ILE A 104 -18.57 4.42 7.97
CA ILE A 104 -17.85 4.73 9.20
C ILE A 104 -18.62 4.02 10.31
N ARG A 105 -17.91 3.17 11.06
CA ARG A 105 -18.41 2.57 12.30
C ARG A 105 -17.71 3.19 13.49
#